data_AF-A0A8C1P1D6-F1
#
_entry.id   AF-A0A8C1P1D6-F1
#
_cell.length_a   1.000
_cell.length_b   1.000
_cell.length_c   1.000
_cell.angle_alpha   90.00
_cell.angle_beta   90.00
_cell.angle_gamma   90.00
#
_symmetry.space_group_name_H-M   'P 1'
#
loop_
_entity.id
_entity.type
_entity.pdbx_description
1 polymer ?
#
loop_
_entity_poly.entity_id
_entity_poly.type
_entity_poly.pdbx_seq_one_letter_code
_entity_poly.pdbx_strand_id
1 'polypeptide(L)'
;VSHFFPVSCPCHVCEKKPGTLSPFIGYRDMGARHRARAHAIQIMKVQIIPANKCRRPAIKQFHDSKIKFPLPHRVLRRQHKPRFTTKRPNTFF
;
A
#
# COMPACT_ATOMS: atom_id res chain seq x y z
N VAL A 1 -22.80 2.71 14.64
CA VAL A 1 -22.54 3.77 13.63
C VAL A 1 -21.73 3.18 12.49
N SER A 2 -22.42 2.62 11.50
CA SER A 2 -21.85 2.06 10.27
C SER A 2 -21.15 3.17 9.49
N HIS A 3 -19.83 3.16 9.48
CA HIS A 3 -19.06 4.16 8.74
C HIS A 3 -18.99 3.74 7.27
N PHE A 4 -19.86 4.36 6.49
CA PHE A 4 -19.99 4.17 5.06
C PHE A 4 -18.89 4.94 4.33
N PHE A 5 -17.95 4.24 3.70
CA PHE A 5 -16.93 4.90 2.89
C PHE A 5 -16.77 4.24 1.52
N PRO A 6 -16.83 5.01 0.42
CA PRO A 6 -16.44 4.53 -0.89
C PRO A 6 -14.92 4.33 -0.93
N VAL A 7 -14.49 3.06 -0.88
CA VAL A 7 -13.08 2.70 -0.97
C VAL A 7 -12.63 2.83 -2.42
N SER A 8 -12.17 4.03 -2.80
CA SER A 8 -11.60 4.29 -4.11
C SER A 8 -10.20 3.68 -4.19
N CYS A 9 -10.09 2.52 -4.84
CA CYS A 9 -8.83 1.81 -5.06
C CYS A 9 -7.93 2.55 -6.08
N PRO A 10 -6.63 2.70 -5.79
CA PRO A 10 -5.64 3.17 -6.75
C PRO A 10 -5.44 2.22 -7.92
N CYS A 11 -5.85 2.74 -9.06
CA CYS A 11 -5.44 2.45 -10.42
C CYS A 11 -3.89 2.43 -10.59
N HIS A 12 -3.35 1.39 -11.25
CA HIS A 12 -2.04 1.35 -11.93
C HIS A 12 -0.72 0.95 -11.24
N VAL A 13 -0.69 0.21 -10.11
CA VAL A 13 0.54 -0.57 -9.72
C VAL A 13 0.30 -2.09 -9.64
N CYS A 14 -0.93 -2.53 -9.89
CA CYS A 14 -1.30 -3.95 -9.80
C CYS A 14 -1.72 -4.51 -11.16
N GLU A 15 -0.88 -4.36 -12.17
CA GLU A 15 -1.02 -5.17 -13.38
C GLU A 15 -0.28 -6.50 -13.17
N LYS A 16 -0.68 -7.29 -12.17
CA LYS A 16 -0.33 -8.72 -12.12
C LYS A 16 -1.49 -9.55 -11.54
N LYS A 17 -2.21 -10.16 -12.49
CA LYS A 17 -3.18 -11.27 -12.41
C LYS A 17 -4.67 -10.89 -12.33
N PRO A 18 -5.52 -11.46 -13.22
CA PRO A 18 -6.97 -11.40 -13.08
C PRO A 18 -7.38 -12.21 -11.84
N GLY A 19 -7.52 -11.54 -10.70
CA GLY A 19 -7.88 -12.19 -9.43
C GLY A 19 -7.54 -11.40 -8.17
N THR A 20 -6.72 -10.34 -8.25
CA THR A 20 -6.34 -9.53 -7.07
C THR A 20 -7.15 -8.23 -6.96
N LEU A 21 -8.48 -8.30 -7.07
CA LEU A 21 -9.31 -7.34 -6.35
C LEU A 21 -9.23 -7.76 -4.89
N SER A 22 -8.20 -7.31 -4.16
CA SER A 22 -8.04 -7.70 -2.76
C SER A 22 -8.71 -6.66 -1.85
N PRO A 23 -9.86 -6.98 -1.22
CA PRO A 23 -10.43 -6.17 -0.14
C PRO A 23 -9.44 -5.88 0.99
N PHE A 24 -8.38 -6.68 1.09
CA PHE A 24 -7.38 -6.68 2.14
C PHE A 24 -6.71 -5.32 2.37
N ILE A 25 -6.39 -4.58 1.32
CA ILE A 25 -5.80 -3.24 1.46
C ILE A 25 -6.82 -2.28 2.09
N GLY A 26 -8.09 -2.34 1.65
CA GLY A 26 -9.19 -1.55 2.22
C GLY A 26 -9.44 -1.88 3.68
N TYR A 27 -9.47 -3.18 4.04
CA TYR A 27 -9.65 -3.61 5.42
C TYR A 27 -8.49 -3.17 6.33
N ARG A 28 -7.23 -3.24 5.87
CA ARG A 28 -6.06 -2.80 6.65
C ARG A 28 -5.99 -1.29 6.83
N ASP A 29 -6.29 -0.52 5.79
CA ASP A 29 -6.30 0.95 5.85
C ASP A 29 -7.41 1.46 6.78
N MET A 30 -8.61 0.85 6.71
CA MET A 30 -9.73 1.18 7.61
C MET A 30 -9.46 0.76 9.06
N GLY A 31 -8.85 -0.41 9.28
CA GLY A 31 -8.41 -0.85 10.60
C GLY A 31 -7.33 0.03 11.20
N ALA A 32 -6.35 0.47 10.41
CA ALA A 32 -5.24 1.31 10.90
C ALA A 32 -5.69 2.73 11.26
N ARG A 33 -6.53 3.36 10.42
CA ARG A 33 -6.94 4.76 10.62
C ARG A 33 -8.14 4.93 11.54
N HIS A 34 -9.10 4.01 11.46
CA HIS A 34 -10.40 4.16 12.13
C HIS A 34 -10.69 3.04 13.13
N ARG A 35 -9.74 2.11 13.35
CA ARG A 35 -9.91 0.93 14.23
C ARG A 35 -11.14 0.08 13.89
N ALA A 36 -11.60 0.14 12.63
CA ALA A 36 -12.73 -0.63 12.16
C ALA A 36 -12.33 -2.09 11.93
N ARG A 37 -13.11 -3.03 12.49
CA ARG A 37 -12.91 -4.47 12.29
C ARG A 37 -13.66 -4.93 11.03
N ALA A 38 -13.24 -6.07 10.46
CA ALA A 38 -13.78 -6.58 9.21
C ALA A 38 -15.31 -6.76 9.22
N HIS A 39 -15.89 -7.22 10.34
CA HIS A 39 -17.34 -7.37 10.49
C HIS A 39 -18.12 -6.05 10.50
N ALA A 40 -17.46 -4.92 10.78
CA ALA A 40 -18.08 -3.61 10.81
C ALA A 40 -18.03 -2.88 9.46
N ILE A 41 -17.33 -3.44 8.46
CA ILE A 41 -17.07 -2.81 7.16
C ILE A 41 -17.92 -3.49 6.10
N GLN A 42 -18.80 -2.72 5.45
CA GLN A 42 -19.59 -3.17 4.31
C GLN A 42 -19.03 -2.56 3.02
N ILE A 43 -18.68 -3.41 2.05
CA ILE A 43 -18.19 -3.00 0.73
C ILE A 43 -19.37 -3.03 -0.24
N MET A 44 -19.69 -1.89 -0.85
CA MET A 44 -20.83 -1.82 -1.77
C MET A 44 -20.45 -1.89 -3.24
N LYS A 45 -19.37 -1.20 -3.62
CA LYS A 45 -18.97 -1.10 -5.02
C LYS A 45 -17.46 -1.01 -5.11
N VAL A 46 -16.88 -1.83 -5.98
CA VAL A 46 -15.47 -1.79 -6.33
C VAL A 46 -15.40 -1.67 -7.86
N GLN A 47 -14.68 -0.67 -8.34
CA GLN A 47 -14.48 -0.43 -9.76
C GLN A 47 -13.03 -0.07 -10.04
N ILE A 48 -12.55 -0.47 -11.21
CA ILE A 48 -11.25 -0.04 -11.74
C ILE A 48 -11.45 1.38 -12.29
N ILE A 49 -10.67 2.32 -11.79
CA ILE A 49 -10.73 3.73 -12.19
C ILE A 49 -9.56 4.02 -13.14
N PRO A 50 -9.74 4.73 -14.27
CA PRO A 50 -8.63 5.16 -15.11
C PRO A 50 -7.81 6.26 -14.42
N ALA A 51 -6.50 6.34 -14.69
CA ALA A 51 -5.56 7.26 -14.03
C ALA A 51 -6.06 8.73 -13.97
N ASN A 52 -6.68 9.21 -15.05
CA ASN A 52 -7.20 10.58 -15.15
C ASN A 52 -8.33 10.89 -14.16
N LYS A 53 -9.05 9.88 -13.67
CA LYS A 53 -10.20 10.03 -12.75
C LYS A 53 -9.84 9.75 -11.29
N CYS A 54 -8.59 9.44 -10.98
CA CYS A 54 -8.16 9.09 -9.63
C CYS A 54 -8.10 10.37 -8.75
N ARG A 55 -8.86 10.41 -7.64
CA ARG A 55 -9.04 11.64 -6.81
C ARG A 55 -7.97 11.84 -5.73
N ARG A 56 -7.41 10.75 -5.17
CA ARG A 56 -6.51 10.84 -4.00
C ARG A 56 -5.08 11.25 -4.43
N PRO A 57 -4.45 12.23 -3.77
CA PRO A 57 -3.12 12.72 -4.17
C PRO A 57 -2.01 11.67 -4.02
N ALA A 58 -2.09 10.81 -2.98
CA ALA A 58 -1.17 9.70 -2.77
C ALA A 58 -1.17 8.64 -3.88
N ILE A 59 -2.18 8.67 -4.75
CA ILE A 59 -2.28 7.80 -5.94
C ILE A 59 -1.73 8.54 -7.15
N LYS A 60 -2.11 9.82 -7.28
CA LYS A 60 -1.66 10.68 -8.38
C LYS A 60 -0.15 10.79 -8.51
N GLN A 61 0.57 10.76 -7.40
CA GLN A 61 2.04 10.80 -7.37
C GLN A 61 2.73 9.66 -8.15
N PHE A 62 2.01 8.57 -8.46
CA PHE A 62 2.57 7.41 -9.15
C PHE A 62 2.19 7.34 -10.64
N HIS A 63 1.51 8.35 -11.19
CA HIS A 63 1.06 8.33 -12.59
C HIS A 63 2.12 8.79 -13.62
N ASP A 64 3.32 9.16 -13.16
CA ASP A 64 4.40 9.61 -14.04
C ASP A 64 5.21 8.41 -14.59
N SER A 65 5.20 8.22 -15.91
CA SER A 65 5.88 7.09 -16.56
C SER A 65 7.42 7.11 -16.44
N LYS A 66 8.00 8.25 -16.07
CA LYS A 66 9.46 8.45 -15.94
C LYS A 66 9.94 8.46 -14.48
N ILE A 67 9.09 8.07 -13.53
CA ILE A 67 9.40 8.14 -12.11
C ILE A 67 10.49 7.13 -11.71
N LYS A 68 11.50 7.59 -10.98
CA LYS A 68 12.58 6.77 -10.42
C LYS A 68 12.78 7.17 -8.96
N PHE A 69 12.73 6.19 -8.07
CA PHE A 69 12.95 6.43 -6.64
C PHE A 69 14.27 5.79 -6.20
N PRO A 70 15.27 6.59 -5.76
CA PRO A 70 16.38 6.02 -5.01
C PRO A 70 15.85 5.50 -3.66
N LEU A 71 16.47 4.45 -3.14
CA LEU A 71 16.18 3.94 -1.79
C LEU A 71 17.25 4.50 -0.84
N PRO A 72 16.97 5.59 -0.11
CA PRO A 72 18.00 6.31 0.64
C PRO A 72 18.51 5.55 1.86
N HIS A 73 17.66 4.73 2.49
CA HIS A 73 17.99 4.00 3.69
C HIS A 73 17.52 2.55 3.61
N ARG A 74 18.47 1.62 3.50
CA ARG A 74 18.19 0.18 3.39
C ARG A 74 18.49 -0.50 4.72
N VAL A 75 17.44 -0.77 5.50
CA VAL A 75 17.57 -1.51 6.77
C VAL A 75 17.82 -2.99 6.50
N LEU A 76 18.89 -3.53 7.07
CA LEU A 76 19.13 -4.97 7.10
C LEU A 76 18.02 -5.68 7.89
N ARG A 77 17.21 -6.50 7.22
CA ARG A 77 16.12 -7.25 7.85
C ARG A 77 16.61 -8.49 8.61
N ARG A 78 17.75 -9.05 8.22
CA ARG A 78 18.36 -10.24 8.85
C ARG A 78 19.27 -9.83 10.00
N GLN A 79 18.68 -9.35 11.09
CA GLN A 79 19.44 -8.88 12.27
C GLN A 79 20.03 -10.02 13.10
N HIS A 80 19.49 -11.23 13.00
CA HIS A 80 19.90 -12.38 13.82
C HIS A 80 20.79 -13.40 13.09
N LYS A 81 21.25 -13.09 11.87
CA LYS A 81 22.12 -13.96 11.07
C LYS A 81 23.22 -13.09 10.40
N PRO A 82 24.39 -12.90 11.02
CA PRO A 82 24.82 -13.35 12.35
C PRO A 82 24.23 -12.51 13.49
N ARG A 83 23.98 -13.11 14.66
CA ARG A 83 23.44 -12.40 15.83
C ARG A 83 24.47 -11.47 16.50
N PHE A 84 25.74 -11.87 16.44
CA PHE A 84 26.87 -11.07 16.90
C PHE A 84 27.86 -10.92 15.75
N THR A 85 28.26 -9.68 15.48
CA THR A 85 29.24 -9.33 14.47
C THR A 85 30.03 -8.14 14.98
N THR A 86 31.29 -8.06 14.59
CA THR A 86 32.16 -6.91 14.90
C THR A 86 31.93 -5.74 13.96
N LYS A 87 31.36 -5.98 12.77
CA LYS A 87 31.11 -4.96 11.75
C LYS A 87 29.71 -4.35 11.89
N ARG A 88 29.64 -3.02 11.94
CA ARG A 88 28.38 -2.26 11.93
C ARG A 88 27.68 -2.40 10.56
N PRO A 89 26.36 -2.64 10.50
CA PRO A 89 25.65 -2.74 9.22
C PRO A 89 25.66 -1.38 8.51
N ASN A 90 26.01 -1.39 7.21
CA ASN A 90 25.87 -0.23 6.34
C ASN A 90 24.43 -0.16 5.79
N THR A 91 23.84 1.03 5.82
CA THR A 91 22.46 1.30 5.36
C THR A 91 22.40 2.19 4.11
N PHE A 92 23.53 2.73 3.66
CA PHE A 92 23.68 3.53 2.44
C PHE A 92 24.41 2.72 1.36
N PHE A 93 23.80 2.58 0.18
CA PHE A 93 24.28 1.79 -0.96
C PHE A 93 24.24 2.61 -2.24
#